data_AF-A0A7Z0KUF8-F1
#
_entry.id   AF-A0A7Z0KUF8-F1
#
_cell.length_a   1.000
_cell.length_b   1.000
_cell.length_c   1.000
_cell.angle_alpha   90.00
_cell.angle_beta   90.00
_cell.angle_gamma   90.00
#
_symmetry.space_group_name_H-M   'P 1'
#
loop_
_entity.id
_entity.type
_entity.pdbx_description
1 polymer ?
#
loop_
_entity_poly.entity_id
_entity_poly.type
_entity_poly.pdbx_seq_one_letter_code
_entity_poly.pdbx_strand_id
1 'polypeptide(L)'
;MTEKILQTIQQYNWPETVIVAVSGGVDSVVLVHALSKTKANLVIAHVNYRLREESDDDADFVRQLATQTGAIFEEQVWQHIPDHAVEKAARQFRYDFFEELAQKYHTNTIAVAHHADDQAETVLLKMIRGGRLQQMGGMQTKNHKVIRPFLSITKQELITYAQDNQLGWRQDKTNFDVDYTPRNLLRNDVLPKLTTINQRAVRHINNMAAQILQQQRLIDNQAKIYANDIQDWQKIPTLWQLPTLKYWLQKNKLFNIKENQLQQMIQLLSNTHKPNGKIALADNFEFIKNYQKISIQKQQNMAQVLTPVMLKLNQWHSFAKTTFMWTDNVPMNGQSFIKFQLTRSLPYLSLRPAKASDKIALINGHKNLRRLAIDEKLTPQERTMMWVLATADDEVIAVHLRSNQWRVNADFAVKENTQPYWLVCQIEET
;
A
#
# COMPACT_ATOMS: atom_id res chain seq x y z
N MET A 1 -37.81 10.42 -20.87
CA MET A 1 -36.70 9.59 -20.34
C MET A 1 -35.38 9.85 -21.08
N THR A 2 -35.43 10.09 -22.39
CA THR A 2 -34.29 10.39 -23.26
C THR A 2 -33.41 11.55 -22.76
N GLU A 3 -34.02 12.60 -22.21
CA GLU A 3 -33.31 13.74 -21.61
C GLU A 3 -32.43 13.36 -20.42
N LYS A 4 -32.86 12.40 -19.58
CA LYS A 4 -32.14 12.04 -18.34
C LYS A 4 -30.74 11.48 -18.63
N ILE A 5 -30.61 10.65 -19.66
CA ILE A 5 -29.33 10.03 -20.05
C ILE A 5 -28.38 11.10 -20.59
N LEU A 6 -28.86 11.96 -21.51
CA LEU A 6 -28.04 13.04 -22.05
C LEU A 6 -27.65 14.05 -20.97
N GLN A 7 -28.58 14.43 -20.09
CA GLN A 7 -28.29 15.28 -18.93
C GLN A 7 -27.24 14.65 -18.02
N THR A 8 -27.34 13.35 -17.76
CA THR A 8 -26.36 12.62 -16.94
C THR A 8 -24.97 12.68 -17.57
N ILE A 9 -24.85 12.49 -18.89
CA ILE A 9 -23.57 12.62 -19.60
C ILE A 9 -23.04 14.06 -19.54
N GLN A 10 -23.91 15.06 -19.70
CA GLN A 10 -23.53 16.48 -19.68
C GLN A 10 -23.05 16.98 -18.31
N GLN A 11 -23.40 16.30 -17.21
CA GLN A 11 -22.91 16.63 -15.87
C GLN A 11 -21.40 16.35 -15.69
N TYR A 12 -20.80 15.55 -16.56
CA TYR A 12 -19.38 15.24 -16.49
C TYR A 12 -18.57 16.21 -17.35
N ASN A 13 -17.46 16.71 -16.81
CA ASN A 13 -16.46 17.42 -17.59
C ASN A 13 -15.57 16.39 -18.31
N TRP A 14 -15.97 16.01 -19.53
CA TRP A 14 -15.23 15.04 -20.34
C TRP A 14 -13.92 15.65 -20.87
N PRO A 15 -12.80 14.91 -20.82
CA PRO A 15 -11.57 15.33 -21.50
C PRO A 15 -11.75 15.27 -23.02
N GLU A 16 -10.77 15.80 -23.74
CA GLU A 16 -10.74 15.78 -25.20
C GLU A 16 -10.86 14.37 -25.77
N THR A 17 -10.22 13.36 -25.17
CA THR A 17 -10.31 11.97 -25.61
C THR A 17 -10.84 11.06 -24.50
N VAL A 18 -11.83 10.23 -24.81
CA VAL A 18 -12.46 9.29 -23.87
C VAL A 18 -12.43 7.87 -24.44
N ILE A 19 -11.88 6.93 -23.66
CA ILE A 19 -11.97 5.51 -23.99
C ILE A 19 -13.33 5.00 -23.51
N VAL A 20 -14.07 4.30 -24.37
CA VAL A 20 -15.38 3.71 -24.04
C VAL A 20 -15.29 2.21 -24.18
N ALA A 21 -15.54 1.47 -23.09
CA ALA A 21 -15.59 0.01 -23.12
C ALA A 21 -16.91 -0.47 -23.75
N VAL A 22 -16.82 -1.21 -24.86
CA VAL A 22 -18.01 -1.62 -25.61
C VAL A 22 -18.06 -3.13 -25.82
N SER A 23 -19.15 -3.75 -25.38
CA SER A 23 -19.42 -5.19 -25.58
C SER A 23 -20.40 -5.49 -26.71
N GLY A 24 -21.00 -4.45 -27.31
CA GLY A 24 -22.07 -4.59 -28.31
C GLY A 24 -23.47 -4.68 -27.71
N GLY A 25 -23.58 -4.85 -26.39
CA GLY A 25 -24.86 -4.83 -25.68
C GLY A 25 -25.46 -3.43 -25.55
N VAL A 26 -26.78 -3.37 -25.34
CA VAL A 26 -27.57 -2.12 -25.26
C VAL A 26 -26.95 -1.05 -24.37
N ASP A 27 -26.41 -1.41 -23.20
CA ASP A 27 -25.86 -0.42 -22.25
C ASP A 27 -24.66 0.31 -22.86
N SER A 28 -23.77 -0.44 -23.50
CA SER A 28 -22.57 0.13 -24.13
C SER A 28 -22.89 0.90 -25.40
N VAL A 29 -23.89 0.46 -26.18
CA VAL A 29 -24.36 1.19 -27.37
C VAL A 29 -24.95 2.54 -26.97
N VAL A 30 -25.81 2.56 -25.93
CA VAL A 30 -26.40 3.80 -25.40
C VAL A 30 -25.31 4.72 -24.85
N LEU A 31 -24.27 4.19 -24.19
CA LEU A 31 -23.16 4.98 -23.70
C LEU A 31 -22.39 5.67 -24.84
N VAL A 32 -22.05 4.92 -25.89
CA VAL A 32 -21.38 5.45 -27.08
C VAL A 32 -22.25 6.53 -27.75
N HIS A 33 -23.54 6.24 -27.99
CA HIS A 33 -24.45 7.19 -28.61
C HIS A 33 -24.62 8.47 -27.79
N ALA A 34 -24.72 8.36 -26.46
CA ALA A 34 -24.88 9.53 -25.60
C ALA A 34 -23.58 10.36 -25.53
N LEU A 35 -22.41 9.71 -25.53
CA LEU A 35 -21.11 10.37 -25.53
C LEU A 35 -20.77 11.02 -26.89
N SER A 36 -21.25 10.46 -28.01
CA SER A 36 -21.02 11.05 -29.33
C SER A 36 -21.75 12.38 -29.53
N LYS A 37 -22.70 12.72 -28.65
CA LYS A 37 -23.32 14.05 -28.58
C LYS A 37 -22.48 15.09 -27.81
N THR A 38 -21.33 14.68 -27.27
CA THR A 38 -20.37 15.57 -26.58
C THR A 38 -19.27 16.01 -27.55
N LYS A 39 -18.34 16.87 -27.08
CA LYS A 39 -17.17 17.28 -27.85
C LYS A 39 -15.98 16.32 -27.72
N ALA A 40 -16.14 15.21 -27.00
CA ALA A 40 -15.05 14.26 -26.77
C ALA A 40 -14.82 13.37 -27.99
N ASN A 41 -13.56 13.21 -28.37
CA ASN A 41 -13.11 12.19 -29.31
C ASN A 41 -13.21 10.82 -28.64
N LEU A 42 -13.95 9.91 -29.26
CA LEU A 42 -14.22 8.60 -28.67
C LEU A 42 -13.24 7.55 -29.21
N VAL A 43 -12.68 6.77 -28.30
CA VAL A 43 -11.93 5.55 -28.61
C VAL A 43 -12.74 4.37 -28.07
N ILE A 44 -13.38 3.62 -28.96
CA ILE A 44 -14.13 2.42 -28.62
C ILE A 44 -13.14 1.28 -28.39
N ALA A 45 -13.11 0.76 -27.17
CA ALA A 45 -12.32 -0.38 -26.77
C ALA A 45 -13.20 -1.62 -26.67
N HIS A 46 -13.02 -2.56 -27.59
CA HIS A 46 -13.70 -3.85 -27.61
C HIS A 46 -12.73 -4.97 -27.20
N VAL A 47 -13.19 -5.88 -26.34
CA VAL A 47 -12.44 -7.08 -25.99
C VAL A 47 -13.18 -8.28 -26.54
N ASN A 48 -12.58 -8.94 -27.53
CA ASN A 48 -13.11 -10.14 -28.13
C ASN A 48 -12.56 -11.35 -27.37
N TYR A 49 -13.36 -11.94 -26.49
CA TYR A 49 -12.94 -13.07 -25.66
C TYR A 49 -12.97 -14.41 -26.39
N ARG A 50 -13.53 -14.48 -27.61
CA ARG A 50 -13.71 -15.71 -28.41
C ARG A 50 -14.30 -16.89 -27.64
N LEU A 51 -15.20 -16.61 -26.71
CA LEU A 51 -15.88 -17.63 -25.90
C LEU A 51 -17.10 -18.22 -26.63
N ARG A 52 -17.57 -17.57 -27.69
CA ARG A 52 -18.75 -17.95 -28.48
C ARG A 52 -18.44 -17.84 -29.98
N GLU A 53 -19.10 -18.64 -30.80
CA GLU A 53 -18.99 -18.53 -32.27
C GLU A 53 -19.40 -17.14 -32.78
N GLU A 54 -20.37 -16.51 -32.11
CA GLU A 54 -20.86 -15.16 -32.45
C GLU A 54 -19.90 -14.02 -32.02
N SER A 55 -18.73 -14.30 -31.43
CA SER A 55 -17.84 -13.25 -30.90
C SER A 55 -17.26 -12.34 -31.99
N ASP A 56 -16.97 -12.91 -33.17
CA ASP A 56 -16.43 -12.15 -34.30
C ASP A 56 -17.53 -11.27 -34.94
N ASP A 57 -18.77 -11.75 -35.00
CA ASP A 57 -19.93 -10.93 -35.42
C ASP A 57 -20.18 -9.75 -34.46
N ASP A 58 -20.00 -9.98 -33.15
CA ASP A 58 -20.13 -8.93 -32.14
C ASP A 58 -19.03 -7.85 -32.34
N ALA A 59 -17.80 -8.26 -32.68
CA ALA A 59 -16.71 -7.32 -33.00
C ALA A 59 -16.99 -6.52 -34.28
N ASP A 60 -17.51 -7.16 -35.32
CA ASP A 60 -17.91 -6.49 -36.57
C ASP A 60 -19.02 -5.45 -36.34
N PHE A 61 -20.02 -5.79 -35.51
CA PHE A 61 -21.07 -4.85 -35.11
C PHE A 61 -20.47 -3.62 -34.39
N VAL A 62 -19.56 -3.83 -33.44
CA VAL A 62 -18.95 -2.71 -32.69
C VAL A 62 -18.05 -1.87 -33.61
N ARG A 63 -17.37 -2.48 -34.58
CA ARG A 63 -16.59 -1.75 -35.59
C ARG A 63 -17.49 -0.84 -36.44
N GLN A 64 -18.64 -1.34 -36.87
CA GLN A 64 -19.63 -0.53 -37.60
C GLN A 64 -20.17 0.62 -36.73
N LEU A 65 -20.45 0.38 -35.45
CA LEU A 65 -20.88 1.41 -34.51
C LEU A 65 -19.81 2.52 -34.37
N ALA A 66 -18.53 2.16 -34.34
CA ALA A 66 -17.44 3.12 -34.31
C ALA A 66 -17.43 4.01 -35.56
N THR A 67 -17.57 3.40 -36.74
CA THR A 67 -17.66 4.13 -38.01
C THR A 67 -18.83 5.11 -38.03
N GLN A 68 -20.03 4.68 -37.59
CA GLN A 68 -21.23 5.51 -37.56
C GLN A 68 -21.11 6.72 -36.62
N THR A 69 -20.30 6.60 -35.57
CA THR A 69 -20.15 7.63 -34.54
C THR A 69 -18.89 8.47 -34.69
N GLY A 70 -18.07 8.20 -35.73
CA GLY A 70 -16.78 8.86 -35.94
C GLY A 70 -15.74 8.51 -34.87
N ALA A 71 -15.93 7.40 -34.15
CA ALA A 71 -15.03 6.94 -33.10
C ALA A 71 -13.88 6.11 -33.68
N ILE A 72 -12.74 6.12 -33.00
CA ILE A 72 -11.63 5.20 -33.28
C ILE A 72 -12.00 3.83 -32.70
N PHE A 73 -11.81 2.76 -33.48
CA PHE A 73 -12.05 1.39 -33.03
C PHE A 73 -10.74 0.70 -32.67
N GLU A 74 -10.68 0.16 -31.46
CA GLU A 74 -9.56 -0.64 -30.94
C GLU A 74 -10.11 -1.96 -30.42
N GLU A 75 -9.52 -3.06 -30.90
CA GLU A 75 -9.90 -4.42 -30.52
C GLU A 75 -8.70 -5.13 -29.92
N GLN A 76 -8.94 -5.88 -28.85
CA GLN A 76 -7.97 -6.84 -28.33
C GLN A 76 -8.62 -8.22 -28.20
N VAL A 77 -7.95 -9.23 -28.76
CA VAL A 77 -8.44 -10.61 -28.79
C VAL A 77 -7.82 -11.41 -27.65
N TRP A 78 -8.65 -12.05 -26.84
CA TRP A 78 -8.17 -12.90 -25.74
C TRP A 78 -7.71 -14.26 -26.28
N GLN A 79 -6.41 -14.52 -26.24
CA GLN A 79 -5.83 -15.73 -26.84
C GLN A 79 -5.76 -16.94 -25.88
N HIS A 80 -5.56 -16.70 -24.59
CA HIS A 80 -5.31 -17.77 -23.60
C HIS A 80 -6.36 -17.72 -22.49
N ILE A 81 -7.30 -18.66 -22.53
CA ILE A 81 -8.33 -18.84 -21.50
C ILE A 81 -7.75 -19.77 -20.43
N PRO A 82 -7.58 -19.31 -19.17
CA PRO A 82 -7.06 -20.16 -18.11
C PRO A 82 -8.12 -21.17 -17.63
N ASP A 83 -7.69 -22.35 -17.21
CA ASP A 83 -8.58 -23.43 -16.73
C ASP A 83 -9.39 -23.06 -15.47
N HIS A 84 -8.88 -22.08 -14.70
CA HIS A 84 -9.48 -21.62 -13.45
C HIS A 84 -9.51 -20.10 -13.36
N ALA A 85 -10.49 -19.56 -12.62
CA ALA A 85 -10.65 -18.12 -12.37
C ALA A 85 -10.76 -17.26 -13.64
N VAL A 86 -11.40 -17.79 -14.68
CA VAL A 86 -11.67 -17.15 -15.98
C VAL A 86 -12.16 -15.70 -15.81
N GLU A 87 -13.14 -15.45 -14.93
CA GLU A 87 -13.68 -14.09 -14.71
C GLU A 87 -12.62 -13.09 -14.22
N LYS A 88 -11.73 -13.52 -13.31
CA LYS A 88 -10.66 -12.68 -12.77
C LYS A 88 -9.61 -12.40 -13.85
N ALA A 89 -9.24 -13.40 -14.64
CA ALA A 89 -8.29 -13.28 -15.73
C ALA A 89 -8.83 -12.39 -16.87
N ALA A 90 -10.08 -12.61 -17.29
CA ALA A 90 -10.78 -11.77 -18.28
C ALA A 90 -10.83 -10.31 -17.81
N ARG A 91 -11.15 -10.10 -16.52
CA ARG A 91 -11.17 -8.77 -15.93
C ARG A 91 -9.78 -8.12 -15.97
N GLN A 92 -8.73 -8.84 -15.61
CA GLN A 92 -7.36 -8.33 -15.63
C GLN A 92 -6.95 -7.96 -17.07
N PHE A 93 -7.11 -8.88 -18.01
CA PHE A 93 -6.83 -8.67 -19.43
C PHE A 93 -7.51 -7.42 -19.99
N ARG A 94 -8.80 -7.25 -19.69
CA ARG A 94 -9.56 -6.07 -20.10
C ARG A 94 -8.99 -4.77 -19.51
N TYR A 95 -8.58 -4.76 -18.24
CA TYR A 95 -8.03 -3.56 -17.62
C TYR A 95 -6.61 -3.25 -18.12
N ASP A 96 -5.81 -4.27 -18.42
CA ASP A 96 -4.48 -4.09 -19.02
C ASP A 96 -4.61 -3.46 -20.42
N PHE A 97 -5.54 -3.94 -21.23
CA PHE A 97 -5.87 -3.34 -22.52
C PHE A 97 -6.32 -1.88 -22.39
N PHE A 98 -7.21 -1.57 -21.43
CA PHE A 98 -7.64 -0.19 -21.23
C PHE A 98 -6.51 0.73 -20.77
N GLU A 99 -5.56 0.21 -19.99
CA GLU A 99 -4.40 0.98 -19.54
C GLU A 99 -3.42 1.24 -20.70
N GLU A 100 -3.22 0.27 -21.59
CA GLU A 100 -2.45 0.43 -22.83
C GLU A 100 -3.06 1.53 -23.71
N LEU A 101 -4.38 1.48 -23.94
CA LEU A 101 -5.08 2.52 -24.70
C LEU A 101 -5.00 3.89 -24.03
N ALA A 102 -5.11 3.93 -22.70
CA ALA A 102 -4.98 5.17 -21.93
C ALA A 102 -3.62 5.84 -22.15
N GLN A 103 -2.55 5.04 -22.27
CA GLN A 103 -1.21 5.53 -22.60
C GLN A 103 -1.11 5.97 -24.07
N LYS A 104 -1.59 5.14 -25.01
CA LYS A 104 -1.58 5.41 -26.47
C LYS A 104 -2.30 6.71 -26.83
N TYR A 105 -3.46 6.96 -26.22
CA TYR A 105 -4.32 8.10 -26.51
C TYR A 105 -4.20 9.24 -25.48
N HIS A 106 -3.20 9.18 -24.60
CA HIS A 106 -2.89 10.20 -23.59
C HIS A 106 -4.12 10.65 -22.77
N THR A 107 -4.97 9.71 -22.39
CA THR A 107 -6.18 9.98 -21.60
C THR A 107 -6.20 9.23 -20.29
N ASN A 108 -6.80 9.84 -19.28
CA ASN A 108 -7.02 9.23 -17.96
C ASN A 108 -8.50 8.91 -17.71
N THR A 109 -9.31 8.81 -18.78
CA THR A 109 -10.75 8.59 -18.68
C THR A 109 -11.20 7.40 -19.51
N ILE A 110 -11.72 6.39 -18.81
CA ILE A 110 -12.33 5.17 -19.36
C ILE A 110 -13.79 5.14 -18.91
N ALA A 111 -14.72 5.30 -19.83
CA ALA A 111 -16.15 5.20 -19.58
C ALA A 111 -16.62 3.74 -19.75
N VAL A 112 -17.41 3.25 -18.79
CA VAL A 112 -18.04 1.92 -18.85
C VAL A 112 -19.53 2.02 -18.52
N ALA A 113 -20.35 1.20 -19.16
CA ALA A 113 -21.81 1.31 -19.13
C ALA A 113 -22.49 0.59 -17.94
N HIS A 114 -21.82 0.48 -16.79
CA HIS A 114 -22.44 -0.13 -15.61
C HIS A 114 -23.64 0.71 -15.13
N HIS A 115 -24.76 0.04 -14.89
CA HIS A 115 -26.03 0.68 -14.55
C HIS A 115 -26.51 0.40 -13.12
N ALA A 116 -27.69 0.92 -12.76
CA ALA A 116 -28.26 0.78 -11.42
C ALA A 116 -28.51 -0.68 -11.01
N ASP A 117 -28.96 -1.53 -11.94
CA ASP A 117 -29.21 -2.95 -11.64
C ASP A 117 -27.89 -3.71 -11.44
N ASP A 118 -26.84 -3.42 -12.24
CA ASP A 118 -25.49 -3.95 -12.00
C ASP A 118 -24.96 -3.61 -10.60
N GLN A 119 -25.28 -2.39 -10.13
CA GLN A 119 -24.94 -1.94 -8.79
C GLN A 119 -25.67 -2.78 -7.74
N ALA A 120 -26.98 -3.00 -7.91
CA ALA A 120 -27.77 -3.80 -6.98
C ALA A 120 -27.29 -5.27 -6.95
N GLU A 121 -27.02 -5.87 -8.11
CA GLU A 121 -26.40 -7.20 -8.24
C GLU A 121 -25.09 -7.27 -7.46
N THR A 122 -24.21 -6.26 -7.65
CA THR A 122 -22.91 -6.19 -6.96
C THR A 122 -23.07 -6.08 -5.45
N VAL A 123 -24.02 -5.26 -4.97
CA VAL A 123 -24.28 -5.06 -3.54
C VAL A 123 -24.79 -6.35 -2.91
N LEU A 124 -25.78 -7.00 -3.54
CA LEU A 124 -26.34 -8.27 -3.07
C LEU A 124 -25.29 -9.39 -3.06
N LEU A 125 -24.52 -9.53 -4.14
CA LEU A 125 -23.49 -10.56 -4.22
C LEU A 125 -22.43 -10.40 -3.12
N LYS A 126 -22.03 -9.16 -2.81
CA LYS A 126 -21.09 -8.87 -1.72
C LYS A 126 -21.70 -9.15 -0.34
N MET A 127 -23.00 -8.88 -0.17
CA MET A 127 -23.72 -9.18 1.06
C MET A 127 -23.79 -10.69 1.31
N ILE A 128 -24.18 -11.46 0.29
CA ILE A 128 -24.28 -12.93 0.35
C ILE A 128 -22.92 -13.58 0.65
N ARG A 129 -21.83 -13.05 0.10
CA ARG A 129 -20.47 -13.57 0.32
C ARG A 129 -19.88 -13.21 1.70
N GLY A 130 -20.63 -12.55 2.58
CA GLY A 130 -20.15 -12.15 3.91
C GLY A 130 -19.08 -11.04 3.88
N GLY A 131 -19.17 -10.15 2.89
CA GLY A 131 -18.23 -9.03 2.73
C GLY A 131 -18.29 -8.02 3.89
N ARG A 132 -17.28 -7.14 3.98
CA ARG A 132 -17.25 -6.06 4.99
C ARG A 132 -18.22 -4.95 4.62
N LEU A 133 -18.74 -4.22 5.61
CA LEU A 133 -19.61 -3.05 5.39
C LEU A 133 -19.04 -2.07 4.35
N GLN A 134 -17.74 -1.78 4.42
CA GLN A 134 -17.02 -0.90 3.50
C GLN A 134 -17.05 -1.42 2.04
N GLN A 135 -17.11 -2.73 1.85
CA GLN A 135 -17.22 -3.38 0.55
C GLN A 135 -18.66 -3.38 0.04
N MET A 136 -19.66 -3.31 0.93
CA MET A 136 -21.09 -3.29 0.58
C MET A 136 -21.55 -2.00 -0.10
N GLY A 137 -20.70 -0.96 -0.17
CA GLY A 137 -20.96 0.27 -0.94
C GLY A 137 -21.02 0.10 -2.46
N GLY A 138 -20.95 -1.13 -2.98
CA GLY A 138 -21.06 -1.43 -4.42
C GLY A 138 -19.89 -0.88 -5.25
N MET A 139 -20.19 -0.38 -6.44
CA MET A 139 -19.27 0.35 -7.32
C MET A 139 -19.38 1.86 -7.06
N GLN A 140 -18.31 2.60 -7.40
CA GLN A 140 -18.29 4.07 -7.37
C GLN A 140 -18.47 4.63 -8.78
N THR A 141 -19.12 5.79 -8.88
CA THR A 141 -19.33 6.54 -10.15
C THR A 141 -18.01 6.87 -10.83
N LYS A 142 -16.98 7.22 -10.06
CA LYS A 142 -15.60 7.40 -10.53
C LYS A 142 -14.66 6.63 -9.63
N ASN A 143 -13.80 5.80 -10.22
CA ASN A 143 -12.72 5.12 -9.52
C ASN A 143 -11.46 5.13 -10.38
N HIS A 144 -10.42 5.84 -9.93
CA HIS A 144 -9.23 6.14 -10.73
C HIS A 144 -9.62 6.70 -12.11
N LYS A 145 -9.23 6.01 -13.19
CA LYS A 145 -9.54 6.37 -14.57
C LYS A 145 -10.94 5.97 -15.02
N VAL A 146 -11.63 5.09 -14.28
CA VAL A 146 -12.91 4.51 -14.71
C VAL A 146 -14.08 5.37 -14.25
N ILE A 147 -14.92 5.79 -15.20
CA ILE A 147 -16.18 6.50 -14.98
C ILE A 147 -17.36 5.58 -15.35
N ARG A 148 -18.40 5.57 -14.51
CA ARG A 148 -19.66 4.82 -14.66
C ARG A 148 -20.83 5.80 -14.68
N PRO A 149 -21.12 6.45 -15.82
CA PRO A 149 -22.14 7.50 -15.87
C PRO A 149 -23.53 6.98 -15.54
N PHE A 150 -23.82 5.73 -15.90
CA PHE A 150 -25.16 5.14 -15.80
C PHE A 150 -25.46 4.50 -14.45
N LEU A 151 -24.63 4.64 -13.43
CA LEU A 151 -24.82 3.96 -12.14
C LEU A 151 -26.14 4.34 -11.42
N SER A 152 -26.76 5.47 -11.80
CA SER A 152 -28.07 5.95 -11.32
C SER A 152 -29.21 5.74 -12.32
N ILE A 153 -28.93 5.14 -13.48
CA ILE A 153 -29.87 4.87 -14.57
C ILE A 153 -30.23 3.39 -14.55
N THR A 154 -31.51 3.04 -14.68
CA THR A 154 -31.92 1.63 -14.71
C THR A 154 -31.71 1.01 -16.08
N LYS A 155 -31.63 -0.32 -16.14
CA LYS A 155 -31.58 -1.07 -17.39
C LYS A 155 -32.75 -0.73 -18.30
N GLN A 156 -33.95 -0.60 -17.73
CA GLN A 156 -35.16 -0.27 -18.47
C GLN A 156 -35.07 1.13 -19.11
N GLU A 157 -34.50 2.12 -18.41
CA GLU A 157 -34.29 3.46 -18.96
C GLU A 157 -33.31 3.44 -20.15
N LEU A 158 -32.27 2.60 -20.10
CA LEU A 158 -31.33 2.42 -21.22
C LEU A 158 -32.00 1.75 -22.42
N ILE A 159 -32.83 0.72 -22.21
CA ILE A 159 -33.58 0.06 -23.28
C ILE A 159 -34.55 1.03 -23.96
N THR A 160 -35.32 1.79 -23.16
CA THR A 160 -36.24 2.79 -23.71
C THR A 160 -35.50 3.85 -24.52
N TYR A 161 -34.36 4.33 -24.04
CA TYR A 161 -33.53 5.27 -24.82
C TYR A 161 -33.06 4.67 -26.14
N ALA A 162 -32.59 3.43 -26.14
CA ALA A 162 -32.15 2.76 -27.35
C ALA A 162 -33.29 2.62 -28.36
N GLN A 163 -34.49 2.27 -27.91
CA GLN A 163 -35.69 2.19 -28.73
C GLN A 163 -36.11 3.55 -29.30
N ASP A 164 -36.17 4.59 -28.46
CA ASP A 164 -36.55 5.95 -28.84
C ASP A 164 -35.61 6.53 -29.92
N ASN A 165 -34.34 6.14 -29.89
CA ASN A 165 -33.31 6.58 -30.84
C ASN A 165 -33.02 5.55 -31.95
N GLN A 166 -33.83 4.48 -32.05
CA GLN A 166 -33.71 3.43 -33.08
C GLN A 166 -32.30 2.81 -33.16
N LEU A 167 -31.65 2.63 -32.01
CA LEU A 167 -30.31 2.04 -31.94
C LEU A 167 -30.42 0.52 -32.05
N GLY A 168 -29.61 -0.09 -32.93
CA GLY A 168 -29.41 -1.54 -32.91
C GLY A 168 -28.44 -1.96 -31.79
N TRP A 169 -28.61 -3.15 -31.23
CA TRP A 169 -27.65 -3.73 -30.29
C TRP A 169 -27.62 -5.25 -30.40
N ARG A 170 -26.53 -5.86 -29.93
CA ARG A 170 -26.38 -7.32 -29.84
C ARG A 170 -26.89 -7.82 -28.50
N GLN A 171 -27.44 -9.04 -28.50
CA GLN A 171 -27.99 -9.66 -27.31
C GLN A 171 -27.38 -11.04 -27.11
N ASP A 172 -26.53 -11.16 -26.09
CA ASP A 172 -25.89 -12.41 -25.74
C ASP A 172 -26.90 -13.35 -25.05
N LYS A 173 -27.13 -14.52 -25.66
CA LYS A 173 -28.07 -15.55 -25.20
C LYS A 173 -27.70 -16.09 -23.81
N THR A 174 -26.42 -16.12 -23.45
CA THR A 174 -25.96 -16.62 -22.15
C THR A 174 -26.39 -15.72 -20.99
N ASN A 175 -26.75 -14.45 -21.24
CA ASN A 175 -27.27 -13.56 -20.22
C ASN A 175 -28.64 -13.99 -19.65
N PHE A 176 -29.37 -14.83 -20.38
CA PHE A 176 -30.67 -15.36 -19.94
C PHE A 176 -30.57 -16.68 -19.18
N ASP A 177 -29.42 -17.32 -19.22
CA ASP A 177 -29.18 -18.56 -18.48
C ASP A 177 -28.97 -18.23 -17.00
N VAL A 178 -29.94 -18.62 -16.18
CA VAL A 178 -29.99 -18.42 -14.72
C VAL A 178 -28.83 -19.14 -14.02
N ASP A 179 -28.44 -20.30 -14.52
CA ASP A 179 -27.47 -21.20 -13.87
C ASP A 179 -26.02 -20.93 -14.32
N TYR A 180 -25.84 -20.12 -15.37
CA TYR A 180 -24.52 -19.82 -15.91
C TYR A 180 -23.58 -19.11 -14.92
N THR A 181 -24.09 -18.15 -14.14
CA THR A 181 -23.32 -17.50 -13.05
C THR A 181 -24.21 -17.09 -11.88
N PRO A 182 -23.66 -16.94 -10.66
CA PRO A 182 -24.39 -16.34 -9.53
C PRO A 182 -24.95 -14.95 -9.83
N ARG A 183 -24.33 -14.21 -10.76
CA ARG A 183 -24.79 -12.88 -11.16
C ARG A 183 -26.01 -12.97 -12.08
N ASN A 184 -26.05 -13.95 -12.98
CA ASN A 184 -27.24 -14.22 -13.80
C ASN A 184 -28.42 -14.66 -12.94
N LEU A 185 -28.20 -15.53 -11.94
CA LEU A 185 -29.23 -15.89 -10.96
C LEU A 185 -29.81 -14.66 -10.26
N LEU A 186 -28.93 -13.75 -9.80
CA LEU A 186 -29.37 -12.49 -9.17
C LEU A 186 -30.20 -11.63 -10.13
N ARG A 187 -29.78 -11.50 -11.39
CA ARG A 187 -30.43 -10.69 -12.42
C ARG A 187 -31.78 -11.25 -12.86
N ASN A 188 -31.83 -12.55 -13.15
CA ASN A 188 -32.96 -13.19 -13.83
C ASN A 188 -34.01 -13.74 -12.87
N ASP A 189 -33.66 -14.02 -11.61
CA ASP A 189 -34.59 -14.59 -10.63
C ASP A 189 -34.76 -13.72 -9.38
N VAL A 190 -33.65 -13.37 -8.71
CA VAL A 190 -33.72 -12.71 -7.38
C VAL A 190 -34.20 -11.27 -7.47
N LEU A 191 -33.61 -10.43 -8.31
CA LEU A 191 -34.00 -9.02 -8.47
C LEU A 191 -35.46 -8.87 -8.95
N PRO A 192 -35.96 -9.66 -9.91
CA PRO A 192 -37.38 -9.66 -10.26
C PRO A 192 -38.28 -9.98 -9.06
N LYS A 193 -37.98 -11.01 -8.27
CA LYS A 193 -38.73 -11.35 -7.05
C LYS A 193 -38.68 -10.25 -5.99
N LEU A 194 -37.55 -9.56 -5.81
CA LEU A 194 -37.49 -8.39 -4.91
C LEU A 194 -38.36 -7.23 -5.42
N THR A 195 -38.47 -7.09 -6.74
CA THR A 195 -39.26 -6.04 -7.39
C THR A 195 -40.76 -6.30 -7.27
N THR A 196 -41.21 -7.56 -7.17
CA THR A 196 -42.61 -7.89 -6.84
C THR A 196 -43.00 -7.50 -5.42
N ILE A 197 -42.05 -7.59 -4.47
CA ILE A 197 -42.25 -7.09 -3.10
C ILE A 197 -42.30 -5.56 -3.08
N ASN A 198 -41.36 -4.91 -3.79
CA ASN A 198 -41.32 -3.46 -3.90
C ASN A 198 -40.73 -3.04 -5.26
N GLN A 199 -41.52 -2.36 -6.07
CA GLN A 199 -41.11 -1.87 -7.39
C GLN A 199 -39.89 -0.92 -7.34
N ARG A 200 -39.56 -0.37 -6.17
CA ARG A 200 -38.39 0.50 -5.94
C ARG A 200 -37.19 -0.24 -5.33
N ALA A 201 -37.20 -1.58 -5.27
CA ALA A 201 -36.17 -2.39 -4.62
C ALA A 201 -34.74 -2.04 -5.10
N VAL A 202 -34.50 -2.03 -6.41
CA VAL A 202 -33.20 -1.67 -7.00
C VAL A 202 -32.74 -0.27 -6.54
N ARG A 203 -33.65 0.70 -6.57
CA ARG A 203 -33.37 2.07 -6.11
C ARG A 203 -33.02 2.11 -4.62
N HIS A 204 -33.75 1.38 -3.78
CA HIS A 204 -33.48 1.35 -2.33
C HIS A 204 -32.15 0.66 -2.01
N ILE A 205 -31.81 -0.43 -2.69
CA ILE A 205 -30.50 -1.11 -2.56
C ILE A 205 -29.37 -0.13 -2.90
N ASN A 206 -29.49 0.58 -4.03
CA ASN A 206 -28.48 1.55 -4.45
C ASN A 206 -28.38 2.75 -3.53
N ASN A 207 -29.51 3.25 -3.01
CA ASN A 207 -29.52 4.32 -2.00
C ASN A 207 -28.81 3.88 -0.71
N MET A 208 -29.02 2.64 -0.25
CA MET A 208 -28.33 2.09 0.91
C MET A 208 -26.81 2.00 0.64
N ALA A 209 -26.42 1.50 -0.53
CA ALA A 209 -25.01 1.44 -0.92
C ALA A 209 -24.36 2.83 -0.95
N ALA A 210 -25.07 3.85 -1.45
CA ALA A 210 -24.61 5.24 -1.45
C ALA A 210 -24.46 5.80 -0.01
N GLN A 211 -25.41 5.52 0.88
CA GLN A 211 -25.30 5.91 2.30
C GLN A 211 -24.09 5.26 2.96
N ILE A 212 -23.86 3.96 2.72
CA ILE A 212 -22.68 3.24 3.23
C ILE A 212 -21.38 3.90 2.76
N LEU A 213 -21.28 4.25 1.46
CA LEU A 213 -20.10 4.95 0.93
C LEU A 213 -19.93 6.35 1.55
N GLN A 214 -21.02 7.08 1.77
CA GLN A 214 -20.97 8.39 2.42
C GLN A 214 -20.47 8.29 3.86
N GLN A 215 -20.98 7.33 4.63
CA GLN A 215 -20.51 7.06 5.99
C GLN A 215 -19.03 6.65 6.00
N GLN A 216 -18.60 5.83 5.05
CA GLN A 216 -17.19 5.45 4.92
C GLN A 216 -16.30 6.66 4.67
N ARG A 217 -16.72 7.63 3.83
CA ARG A 217 -15.96 8.87 3.63
C ARG A 217 -15.82 9.70 4.90
N LEU A 218 -16.86 9.77 5.73
CA LEU A 218 -16.80 10.46 7.02
C LEU A 218 -15.79 9.78 7.96
N ILE A 219 -15.80 8.45 8.00
CA ILE A 219 -14.83 7.65 8.76
C ILE A 219 -13.42 7.91 8.24
N ASP A 220 -13.19 7.86 6.93
CA ASP A 220 -11.88 8.08 6.34
C ASP A 220 -11.35 9.50 6.61
N ASN A 221 -12.22 10.52 6.55
CA ASN A 221 -11.86 11.90 6.85
C ASN A 221 -11.44 12.09 8.31
N GLN A 222 -12.15 11.46 9.25
CA GLN A 222 -11.79 11.55 10.66
C GLN A 222 -10.54 10.70 10.98
N ALA A 223 -10.42 9.52 10.39
CA ALA A 223 -9.21 8.68 10.48
C ALA A 223 -7.97 9.41 9.96
N LYS A 224 -8.11 10.19 8.88
CA LYS A 224 -7.04 11.05 8.36
C LYS A 224 -6.54 12.07 9.37
N ILE A 225 -7.44 12.67 10.16
CA ILE A 225 -7.07 13.64 11.20
C ILE A 225 -6.23 12.95 12.27
N TYR A 226 -6.71 11.84 12.82
CA TYR A 226 -5.97 11.07 13.82
C TYR A 226 -4.66 10.48 13.30
N ALA A 227 -4.56 10.21 11.99
CA ALA A 227 -3.35 9.67 11.39
C ALA A 227 -2.16 10.65 11.42
N ASN A 228 -2.42 11.95 11.65
CA ASN A 228 -1.34 12.93 11.88
C ASN A 228 -0.63 12.67 13.21
N ASP A 229 -1.37 12.19 14.21
CA ASP A 229 -0.88 11.87 15.55
C ASP A 229 -0.62 10.36 15.74
N ILE A 230 -0.43 9.62 14.65
CA ILE A 230 -0.26 8.15 14.68
C ILE A 230 0.89 7.70 15.59
N GLN A 231 1.93 8.53 15.74
CA GLN A 231 3.07 8.25 16.62
C GLN A 231 2.65 8.27 18.11
N ASP A 232 1.68 9.12 18.46
CA ASP A 232 1.08 9.18 19.79
C ASP A 232 -0.15 8.26 19.85
N TRP A 233 0.03 6.97 19.54
CA TRP A 233 -1.07 5.98 19.43
C TRP A 233 -2.06 6.00 20.60
N GLN A 234 -1.58 6.27 21.82
CA GLN A 234 -2.41 6.33 23.03
C GLN A 234 -3.41 7.51 23.04
N LYS A 235 -3.18 8.57 22.27
CA LYS A 235 -4.12 9.70 22.14
C LYS A 235 -5.29 9.38 21.20
N ILE A 236 -5.16 8.36 20.36
CA ILE A 236 -6.22 7.98 19.42
C ILE A 236 -7.30 7.21 20.18
N PRO A 237 -8.57 7.67 20.16
CA PRO A 237 -9.66 6.96 20.83
C PRO A 237 -9.80 5.53 20.29
N THR A 238 -10.13 4.56 21.15
CA THR A 238 -10.16 3.12 20.82
C THR A 238 -10.97 2.80 19.55
N LEU A 239 -12.13 3.43 19.38
CA LEU A 239 -12.98 3.24 18.18
C LEU A 239 -12.30 3.70 16.88
N TRP A 240 -11.37 4.66 16.97
CA TRP A 240 -10.66 5.24 15.85
C TRP A 240 -9.32 4.58 15.56
N GLN A 241 -8.80 3.72 16.44
CA GLN A 241 -7.51 3.06 16.25
C GLN A 241 -7.44 2.24 14.97
N LEU A 242 -8.41 1.33 14.74
CA LEU A 242 -8.43 0.50 13.54
C LEU A 242 -8.65 1.32 12.24
N PRO A 243 -9.64 2.23 12.15
CA PRO A 243 -9.78 3.11 10.99
C PRO A 243 -8.53 3.94 10.70
N THR A 244 -7.91 4.51 11.74
CA THR A 244 -6.71 5.35 11.62
C THR A 244 -5.52 4.56 11.11
N LEU A 245 -5.30 3.35 11.66
CA LEU A 245 -4.24 2.46 11.20
C LEU A 245 -4.45 2.05 9.74
N LYS A 246 -5.68 1.68 9.34
CA LYS A 246 -6.01 1.35 7.94
C LYS A 246 -5.72 2.52 7.01
N TYR A 247 -6.16 3.73 7.37
CA TYR A 247 -5.91 4.94 6.59
C TYR A 247 -4.40 5.19 6.45
N TRP A 248 -3.64 5.09 7.54
CA TRP A 248 -2.20 5.30 7.55
C TRP A 248 -1.46 4.27 6.69
N LEU A 249 -1.84 2.99 6.72
CA LEU A 249 -1.28 1.95 5.86
C LEU A 249 -1.54 2.24 4.36
N GLN A 250 -2.78 2.62 4.02
CA GLN A 250 -3.15 2.97 2.64
C GLN A 250 -2.41 4.20 2.13
N LYS A 251 -2.21 5.22 2.98
CA LYS A 251 -1.37 6.40 2.66
C LYS A 251 0.07 6.01 2.33
N ASN A 252 0.59 4.95 2.97
CA ASN A 252 1.90 4.37 2.70
C ASN A 252 1.88 3.31 1.57
N LYS A 253 0.82 3.29 0.73
CA LYS A 253 0.65 2.39 -0.42
C LYS A 253 0.55 0.90 -0.06
N LEU A 254 0.14 0.57 1.17
CA LEU A 254 -0.14 -0.79 1.60
C LEU A 254 -1.64 -1.06 1.63
N PHE A 255 -2.13 -1.81 0.63
CA PHE A 255 -3.57 -2.04 0.43
C PHE A 255 -4.03 -3.46 0.82
N ASN A 256 -3.12 -4.45 0.81
CA ASN A 256 -3.45 -5.88 0.97
C ASN A 256 -3.04 -6.43 2.35
N ILE A 257 -3.50 -5.80 3.42
CA ILE A 257 -3.22 -6.27 4.79
C ILE A 257 -4.38 -7.15 5.28
N LYS A 258 -4.05 -8.36 5.75
CA LYS A 258 -5.02 -9.31 6.30
C LYS A 258 -5.54 -8.83 7.67
N GLU A 259 -6.74 -9.26 8.04
CA GLU A 259 -7.34 -8.83 9.32
C GLU A 259 -6.50 -9.25 10.54
N ASN A 260 -5.95 -10.46 10.52
CA ASN A 260 -5.09 -10.94 11.59
C ASN A 260 -3.84 -10.06 11.76
N GLN A 261 -3.24 -9.56 10.67
CA GLN A 261 -2.11 -8.63 10.72
C GLN A 261 -2.53 -7.28 11.33
N LEU A 262 -3.71 -6.75 10.98
CA LEU A 262 -4.23 -5.53 11.59
C LEU A 262 -4.45 -5.69 13.09
N GLN A 263 -5.01 -6.82 13.53
CA GLN A 263 -5.22 -7.11 14.95
C GLN A 263 -3.89 -7.25 15.70
N GLN A 264 -2.89 -7.92 15.11
CA GLN A 264 -1.54 -8.00 15.67
C GLN A 264 -0.88 -6.62 15.83
N MET A 265 -1.05 -5.73 14.84
CA MET A 265 -0.53 -4.36 14.92
C MET A 265 -1.19 -3.60 16.06
N ILE A 266 -2.53 -3.63 16.17
CA ILE A 266 -3.25 -2.96 17.26
C ILE A 266 -2.79 -3.51 18.61
N GLN A 267 -2.67 -4.84 18.75
CA GLN A 267 -2.18 -5.46 19.97
C GLN A 267 -0.74 -5.02 20.30
N LEU A 268 0.15 -4.97 19.31
CA LEU A 268 1.52 -4.51 19.49
C LEU A 268 1.57 -3.04 19.93
N LEU A 269 0.74 -2.19 19.33
CA LEU A 269 0.70 -0.76 19.63
C LEU A 269 0.13 -0.48 21.02
N SER A 270 -0.94 -1.17 21.39
CA SER A 270 -1.59 -1.04 22.69
C SER A 270 -0.81 -1.70 23.85
N ASN A 271 0.14 -2.58 23.55
CA ASN A 271 0.99 -3.19 24.59
C ASN A 271 2.09 -2.23 25.06
N THR A 272 1.97 -1.74 26.29
CA THR A 272 2.94 -0.85 26.96
C THR A 272 4.18 -1.59 27.47
N HIS A 273 4.08 -2.89 27.73
CA HIS A 273 5.18 -3.73 28.22
C HIS A 273 6.11 -4.23 27.09
N LYS A 274 5.67 -4.10 25.83
CA LYS A 274 6.45 -4.47 24.64
C LYS A 274 6.81 -3.21 23.84
N PRO A 275 7.86 -2.46 24.25
CA PRO A 275 8.21 -1.20 23.60
C PRO A 275 8.70 -1.40 22.18
N ASN A 276 9.27 -2.57 21.85
CA ASN A 276 9.79 -2.86 20.52
C ASN A 276 9.10 -4.11 19.94
N GLY A 277 8.75 -4.05 18.66
CA GLY A 277 8.21 -5.20 17.95
C GLY A 277 8.12 -4.98 16.46
N LYS A 278 8.04 -6.09 15.72
CA LYS A 278 7.94 -6.11 14.26
C LYS A 278 6.83 -7.06 13.83
N ILE A 279 6.15 -6.72 12.75
CA ILE A 279 5.15 -7.56 12.10
C ILE A 279 5.44 -7.56 10.60
N ALA A 280 5.64 -8.76 10.04
CA ALA A 280 5.86 -8.94 8.61
C ALA A 280 4.57 -8.71 7.81
N LEU A 281 4.70 -7.96 6.72
CA LEU A 281 3.63 -7.61 5.78
C LEU A 281 3.92 -8.20 4.41
N ALA A 282 2.96 -8.03 3.49
CA ALA A 282 3.14 -8.39 2.08
C ALA A 282 4.28 -7.57 1.45
N ASP A 283 4.81 -8.06 0.33
CA ASP A 283 5.80 -7.37 -0.51
C ASP A 283 7.11 -6.99 0.22
N ASN A 284 7.53 -7.83 1.17
CA ASN A 284 8.72 -7.65 2.01
C ASN A 284 8.70 -6.36 2.84
N PHE A 285 7.53 -5.85 3.21
CA PHE A 285 7.42 -4.74 4.16
C PHE A 285 7.36 -5.26 5.60
N GLU A 286 7.91 -4.50 6.53
CA GLU A 286 7.77 -4.72 7.97
C GLU A 286 7.10 -3.51 8.61
N PHE A 287 6.10 -3.76 9.45
CA PHE A 287 5.61 -2.79 10.41
C PHE A 287 6.47 -2.85 11.67
N ILE A 288 6.97 -1.70 12.12
CA ILE A 288 7.91 -1.63 13.25
C ILE A 288 7.41 -0.63 14.27
N LYS A 289 7.33 -1.09 15.52
CA LYS A 289 7.19 -0.26 16.71
C LYS A 289 8.53 -0.20 17.42
N ASN A 290 9.04 1.01 17.63
CA ASN A 290 10.22 1.31 18.43
C ASN A 290 9.86 2.37 19.48
N TYR A 291 9.62 1.93 20.72
CA TYR A 291 9.03 2.74 21.78
C TYR A 291 7.69 3.37 21.33
N GLN A 292 7.66 4.70 21.18
CA GLN A 292 6.50 5.44 20.67
C GLN A 292 6.54 5.61 19.15
N LYS A 293 7.67 5.32 18.49
CA LYS A 293 7.80 5.52 17.06
C LYS A 293 7.26 4.33 16.27
N ILE A 294 6.46 4.61 15.26
CA ILE A 294 5.90 3.64 14.32
C ILE A 294 6.45 3.93 12.93
N SER A 295 6.88 2.88 12.23
CA SER A 295 7.40 2.99 10.87
C SER A 295 7.06 1.77 10.04
N ILE A 296 7.05 1.95 8.72
CA ILE A 296 7.02 0.88 7.73
C ILE A 296 8.34 0.96 6.98
N GLN A 297 9.02 -0.16 6.82
CA GLN A 297 10.22 -0.24 6.00
C GLN A 297 10.21 -1.51 5.16
N LYS A 298 10.87 -1.49 4.00
CA LYS A 298 11.21 -2.73 3.31
C LYS A 298 12.24 -3.49 4.14
N GLN A 299 12.07 -4.80 4.24
CA GLN A 299 13.00 -5.68 4.89
C GLN A 299 14.36 -5.56 4.19
N GLN A 300 15.33 -4.95 4.88
CA GLN A 300 16.72 -4.93 4.42
C GLN A 300 17.45 -6.09 5.07
N ASN A 301 17.96 -7.01 4.25
CA ASN A 301 18.98 -7.95 4.67
C ASN A 301 20.32 -7.21 4.72
N MET A 302 20.62 -6.52 5.82
CA MET A 302 21.98 -6.03 6.06
C MET A 302 22.38 -6.28 7.51
N ALA A 303 22.92 -7.47 7.76
CA ALA A 303 23.97 -7.62 8.76
C ALA A 303 25.30 -7.59 8.00
N GLN A 304 25.92 -6.40 7.87
CA GLN A 304 27.36 -6.39 7.65
C GLN A 304 27.98 -6.98 8.91
N VAL A 305 28.55 -8.17 8.80
CA VAL A 305 29.31 -8.78 9.89
C VAL A 305 30.58 -7.95 10.03
N LEU A 306 30.61 -7.02 10.98
CA LEU A 306 31.80 -6.27 11.30
C LEU A 306 32.85 -7.23 11.89
N THR A 307 33.99 -7.36 11.24
CA THR A 307 35.09 -8.21 11.71
C THR A 307 35.97 -7.44 12.69
N PRO A 308 36.41 -8.04 13.81
CA PRO A 308 37.34 -7.42 14.75
C PRO A 308 38.59 -6.86 14.06
N VAL A 309 39.03 -5.68 14.47
CA VAL A 309 40.26 -5.03 13.99
C VAL A 309 41.20 -4.81 15.17
N MET A 310 42.47 -5.16 14.99
CA MET A 310 43.53 -4.90 15.97
C MET A 310 44.12 -3.51 15.73
N LEU A 311 44.00 -2.63 16.71
CA LEU A 311 44.54 -1.28 16.72
C LEU A 311 45.95 -1.30 17.35
N LYS A 312 46.97 -0.96 16.57
CA LYS A 312 48.33 -0.73 17.09
C LYS A 312 48.51 0.72 17.52
N LEU A 313 49.37 0.95 18.52
CA LEU A 313 49.64 2.30 19.04
C LEU A 313 50.13 3.23 17.93
N ASN A 314 49.51 4.40 17.81
CA ASN A 314 49.84 5.45 16.84
C ASN A 314 49.67 5.02 15.37
N GLN A 315 48.74 4.08 15.09
CA GLN A 315 48.39 3.65 13.73
C GLN A 315 46.90 3.83 13.46
N TRP A 316 46.57 4.31 12.27
CA TRP A 316 45.19 4.43 11.78
C TRP A 316 44.71 3.09 11.21
N HIS A 317 43.48 2.72 11.59
CA HIS A 317 42.81 1.54 11.08
C HIS A 317 41.35 1.84 10.77
N SER A 318 40.84 1.33 9.65
CA SER A 318 39.43 1.45 9.28
C SER A 318 38.60 0.36 9.95
N PHE A 319 37.46 0.75 10.52
CA PHE A 319 36.45 -0.16 11.07
C PHE A 319 35.06 0.39 10.75
N ALA A 320 34.23 -0.43 10.10
CA ALA A 320 32.99 0.02 9.46
C ALA A 320 33.25 1.17 8.46
N LYS A 321 32.63 2.35 8.66
CA LYS A 321 32.82 3.55 7.81
C LYS A 321 33.62 4.65 8.52
N THR A 322 34.48 4.27 9.47
CA THR A 322 35.18 5.22 10.35
C THR A 322 36.61 4.73 10.56
N THR A 323 37.57 5.65 10.54
CA THR A 323 38.97 5.37 10.85
C THR A 323 39.24 5.71 12.30
N PHE A 324 40.00 4.83 12.96
CA PHE A 324 40.33 4.92 14.37
C PHE A 324 41.84 4.85 14.56
N MET A 325 42.33 5.65 15.51
CA MET A 325 43.69 5.56 16.00
C MET A 325 43.66 5.65 17.52
N TRP A 326 44.26 4.68 18.20
CA TRP A 326 44.66 4.86 19.59
C TRP A 326 45.98 5.65 19.59
N THR A 327 46.19 6.54 20.56
CA THR A 327 47.42 7.30 20.71
C THR A 327 47.70 7.67 22.17
N ASP A 328 48.97 7.87 22.50
CA ASP A 328 49.50 8.48 23.71
C ASP A 328 49.86 9.97 23.53
N ASN A 329 49.62 10.52 22.33
CA ASN A 329 49.77 11.94 22.04
C ASN A 329 48.43 12.66 22.20
N VAL A 330 48.48 13.91 22.67
CA VAL A 330 47.30 14.76 22.79
C VAL A 330 46.70 14.97 21.39
N PRO A 331 45.43 14.62 21.14
CA PRO A 331 44.78 14.82 19.85
C PRO A 331 44.71 16.30 19.44
N MET A 332 44.69 16.58 18.14
CA MET A 332 44.60 17.95 17.63
C MET A 332 43.21 18.55 17.87
N ASN A 333 43.14 19.88 18.02
CA ASN A 333 41.88 20.61 18.15
C ASN A 333 40.93 20.31 16.97
N GLY A 334 39.69 19.89 17.28
CA GLY A 334 38.66 19.57 16.30
C GLY A 334 38.47 18.08 16.00
N GLN A 335 39.35 17.19 16.47
CA GLN A 335 39.16 15.75 16.35
C GLN A 335 38.19 15.21 17.41
N SER A 336 37.33 14.25 17.03
CA SER A 336 36.50 13.51 17.98
C SER A 336 37.34 12.43 18.66
N PHE A 337 37.35 12.39 19.99
CA PHE A 337 38.12 11.40 20.74
C PHE A 337 37.43 11.00 22.05
N ILE A 338 37.81 9.83 22.56
CA ILE A 338 37.60 9.44 23.96
C ILE A 338 38.94 9.33 24.67
N LYS A 339 38.93 9.57 25.99
CA LYS A 339 40.10 9.51 26.85
C LYS A 339 39.95 8.35 27.84
N PHE A 340 40.98 7.53 27.99
CA PHE A 340 41.02 6.42 28.94
C PHE A 340 42.43 6.22 29.49
N GLN A 341 42.59 5.41 30.53
CA GLN A 341 43.89 5.05 31.10
C GLN A 341 44.11 3.53 31.01
N LEU A 342 45.37 3.11 31.06
CA LEU A 342 45.75 1.71 31.16
C LEU A 342 46.74 1.53 32.31
N THR A 343 46.61 0.43 33.03
CA THR A 343 47.52 0.07 34.13
C THR A 343 48.87 -0.45 33.62
N ARG A 344 48.92 -0.94 32.38
CA ARG A 344 50.12 -1.44 31.69
C ARG A 344 50.07 -1.09 30.20
N SER A 345 51.25 -0.96 29.58
CA SER A 345 51.33 -0.82 28.13
C SER A 345 50.89 -2.12 27.46
N LEU A 346 50.04 -2.01 26.44
CA LEU A 346 49.54 -3.14 25.66
C LEU A 346 50.00 -3.03 24.21
N PRO A 347 50.34 -4.15 23.54
CA PRO A 347 50.84 -4.14 22.17
C PRO A 347 49.77 -3.76 21.14
N TYR A 348 48.50 -4.02 21.44
CA TYR A 348 47.36 -3.66 20.61
C TYR A 348 46.08 -3.64 21.45
N LEU A 349 45.05 -2.99 20.91
CA LEU A 349 43.66 -3.19 21.33
C LEU A 349 42.82 -3.84 20.26
N SER A 350 41.69 -4.41 20.66
CA SER A 350 40.69 -4.93 19.75
C SER A 350 39.51 -3.97 19.66
N LEU A 351 39.19 -3.52 18.44
CA LEU A 351 37.91 -2.92 18.12
C LEU A 351 37.02 -3.99 17.49
N ARG A 352 35.91 -4.35 18.14
CA ARG A 352 35.07 -5.50 17.72
C ARG A 352 33.58 -5.30 18.00
N PRO A 353 32.68 -6.05 17.35
CA PRO A 353 31.28 -6.08 17.75
C PRO A 353 31.09 -6.41 19.23
N ALA A 354 30.07 -5.82 19.85
CA ALA A 354 29.70 -6.12 21.22
C ALA A 354 29.20 -7.58 21.34
N LYS A 355 29.72 -8.32 22.32
CA LYS A 355 29.30 -9.68 22.67
C LYS A 355 28.23 -9.61 23.76
N ALA A 356 27.39 -10.66 23.84
CA ALA A 356 26.34 -10.73 24.87
C ALA A 356 26.89 -10.80 26.30
N SER A 357 28.12 -11.30 26.48
CA SER A 357 28.84 -11.40 27.75
C SER A 357 29.48 -10.09 28.22
N ASP A 358 29.59 -9.09 27.34
CA ASP A 358 30.31 -7.85 27.63
C ASP A 358 29.63 -7.07 28.77
N LYS A 359 30.47 -6.54 29.67
CA LYS A 359 30.07 -5.71 30.81
C LYS A 359 30.89 -4.43 30.82
N ILE A 360 30.30 -3.38 31.37
CA ILE A 360 30.97 -2.10 31.64
C ILE A 360 30.83 -1.76 33.13
N ALA A 361 31.89 -1.29 33.78
CA ALA A 361 31.78 -0.71 35.10
C ALA A 361 31.27 0.73 34.99
N LEU A 362 30.34 1.06 35.87
CA LEU A 362 29.80 2.40 36.10
C LEU A 362 30.23 2.84 37.50
N ILE A 363 30.06 4.13 37.81
CA ILE A 363 30.40 4.71 39.13
C ILE A 363 29.78 3.90 40.29
N ASN A 364 28.61 3.31 40.07
CA ASN A 364 27.88 2.51 41.07
C ASN A 364 27.68 1.05 40.60
N GLY A 365 28.77 0.34 40.27
CA GLY A 365 28.78 -1.10 39.98
C GLY A 365 28.80 -1.46 38.49
N HIS A 366 28.69 -2.75 38.18
CA HIS A 366 28.80 -3.26 36.80
C HIS A 366 27.45 -3.43 36.12
N LYS A 367 27.40 -3.19 34.81
CA LYS A 367 26.20 -3.39 33.98
C LYS A 367 26.54 -4.16 32.71
N ASN A 368 25.71 -5.13 32.34
CA ASN A 368 25.81 -5.82 31.04
C ASN A 368 25.43 -4.84 29.91
N LEU A 369 26.13 -4.89 28.77
CA LEU A 369 25.85 -4.00 27.64
C LEU A 369 24.42 -4.11 27.10
N ARG A 370 23.77 -5.28 27.19
CA ARG A 370 22.35 -5.46 26.87
C ARG A 370 21.45 -4.59 27.74
N ARG A 371 21.76 -4.47 29.05
CA ARG A 371 20.97 -3.63 29.96
C ARG A 371 21.26 -2.15 29.72
N LEU A 372 22.54 -1.80 29.50
CA LEU A 372 22.95 -0.45 29.11
C LEU A 372 22.19 0.02 27.85
N ALA A 373 22.10 -0.82 26.83
CA ALA A 373 21.40 -0.51 25.59
C ALA A 373 19.88 -0.30 25.77
N ILE A 374 19.26 -0.96 26.75
CA ILE A 374 17.85 -0.74 27.10
C ILE A 374 17.68 0.60 27.80
N ASP A 375 18.56 0.92 28.75
CA ASP A 375 18.53 2.17 29.52
C ASP A 375 18.75 3.39 28.61
N GLU A 376 19.67 3.28 27.64
CA GLU A 376 19.94 4.29 26.61
C GLU A 376 18.90 4.30 25.46
N LYS A 377 17.86 3.48 25.57
CA LYS A 377 16.75 3.34 24.61
C LYS A 377 17.18 3.05 23.17
N LEU A 378 18.25 2.26 22.99
CA LEU A 378 18.71 1.84 21.67
C LEU A 378 17.69 0.90 21.01
N THR A 379 17.42 1.15 19.73
CA THR A 379 16.62 0.30 18.84
C THR A 379 17.31 -1.05 18.61
N PRO A 380 16.59 -2.11 18.19
CA PRO A 380 17.21 -3.40 17.87
C PRO A 380 18.36 -3.31 16.84
N GLN A 381 18.25 -2.41 15.87
CA GLN A 381 19.29 -2.21 14.85
C GLN A 381 20.53 -1.51 15.42
N GLU A 382 20.35 -0.47 16.24
CA GLU A 382 21.47 0.19 16.94
C GLU A 382 22.20 -0.81 17.85
N ARG A 383 21.47 -1.71 18.53
CA ARG A 383 22.07 -2.77 19.36
C ARG A 383 22.98 -3.70 18.57
N THR A 384 22.59 -4.09 17.36
CA THR A 384 23.43 -4.93 16.50
C THR A 384 24.65 -4.21 15.92
N MET A 385 24.62 -2.87 15.92
CA MET A 385 25.71 -2.02 15.45
C MET A 385 26.65 -1.57 16.59
N MET A 386 26.39 -1.98 17.84
CA MET A 386 27.29 -1.68 18.95
C MET A 386 28.62 -2.39 18.77
N TRP A 387 29.71 -1.67 19.02
CA TRP A 387 31.05 -2.20 19.07
C TRP A 387 31.78 -1.71 20.32
N VAL A 388 32.80 -2.45 20.72
CA VAL A 388 33.58 -2.19 21.92
C VAL A 388 35.05 -2.06 21.55
N LEU A 389 35.72 -1.15 22.25
CA LEU A 389 37.16 -1.12 22.39
C LEU A 389 37.51 -2.02 23.57
N ALA A 390 38.33 -3.03 23.36
CA ALA A 390 38.70 -4.01 24.38
C ALA A 390 40.20 -4.30 24.42
N THR A 391 40.69 -4.73 25.59
CA THR A 391 42.06 -5.23 25.78
C THR A 391 42.25 -6.59 25.08
N ALA A 392 43.49 -7.07 25.02
CA ALA A 392 43.80 -8.41 24.54
C ALA A 392 43.14 -9.52 25.40
N ASP A 393 42.87 -9.23 26.68
CA ASP A 393 42.18 -10.12 27.63
C ASP A 393 40.64 -10.01 27.54
N ASP A 394 40.13 -9.32 26.52
CA ASP A 394 38.70 -9.09 26.25
C ASP A 394 37.98 -8.20 27.29
N GLU A 395 38.74 -7.42 28.07
CA GLU A 395 38.17 -6.42 28.99
C GLU A 395 37.71 -5.18 28.21
N VAL A 396 36.46 -4.77 28.43
CA VAL A 396 35.86 -3.63 27.70
C VAL A 396 36.40 -2.32 28.26
N ILE A 397 37.13 -1.56 27.45
CA ILE A 397 37.65 -0.22 27.76
C ILE A 397 36.57 0.83 27.50
N ALA A 398 35.90 0.72 26.36
CA ALA A 398 34.82 1.64 25.98
C ALA A 398 33.81 0.96 25.05
N VAL A 399 32.57 1.42 25.07
CA VAL A 399 31.50 0.96 24.17
C VAL A 399 30.98 2.12 23.34
N HIS A 400 30.82 1.91 22.04
CA HIS A 400 30.15 2.82 21.13
C HIS A 400 28.64 2.51 21.10
N LEU A 401 27.81 3.54 21.29
CA LEU A 401 26.36 3.43 21.36
C LEU A 401 25.68 3.83 20.05
N ARG A 402 25.77 5.11 19.65
CA ARG A 402 25.24 5.67 18.39
C ARG A 402 25.91 7.00 18.06
N SER A 403 26.03 7.37 16.78
CA SER A 403 26.46 8.71 16.32
C SER A 403 27.63 9.33 17.10
N ASN A 404 28.78 8.64 17.16
CA ASN A 404 30.00 9.02 17.90
C ASN A 404 29.86 9.11 19.43
N GLN A 405 28.74 8.66 20.01
CA GLN A 405 28.59 8.56 21.46
C GLN A 405 29.29 7.30 21.98
N TRP A 406 30.30 7.52 22.80
CA TRP A 406 31.04 6.48 23.50
C TRP A 406 30.81 6.56 25.01
N ARG A 407 30.84 5.41 25.67
CA ARG A 407 30.91 5.30 27.13
C ARG A 407 32.20 4.60 27.50
N VAL A 408 33.06 5.29 28.25
CA VAL A 408 34.29 4.73 28.81
C VAL A 408 33.94 3.95 30.06
N ASN A 409 34.54 2.77 30.22
CA ASN A 409 34.41 1.94 31.40
C ASN A 409 35.06 2.64 32.60
N ALA A 410 34.36 2.72 33.74
CA ALA A 410 34.84 3.41 34.94
C ALA A 410 36.19 2.87 35.43
N ASP A 411 36.48 1.58 35.22
CA ASP A 411 37.77 0.97 35.58
C ASP A 411 38.94 1.58 34.77
N PHE A 412 38.65 2.09 33.57
CA PHE A 412 39.59 2.70 32.63
C PHE A 412 39.43 4.24 32.56
N ALA A 413 38.64 4.83 33.46
CA ALA A 413 38.51 6.29 33.54
C ALA A 413 39.81 6.91 34.08
N VAL A 414 40.23 8.03 33.49
CA VAL A 414 41.49 8.70 33.85
C VAL A 414 41.44 9.24 35.28
N LYS A 415 42.40 8.83 36.11
CA LYS A 415 42.59 9.32 37.49
C LYS A 415 43.64 10.44 37.53
N GLU A 416 43.61 11.25 38.59
CA GLU A 416 44.63 12.28 38.83
C GLU A 416 46.04 11.66 38.80
N ASN A 417 46.99 12.32 38.10
CA ASN A 417 48.39 11.91 37.92
C ASN A 417 48.67 10.64 37.10
N THR A 418 47.79 10.27 36.16
CA THR A 418 48.05 9.19 35.19
C THR A 418 48.26 9.71 33.76
N GLN A 419 49.20 9.12 33.02
CA GLN A 419 49.38 9.37 31.58
C GLN A 419 48.18 8.77 30.82
N PRO A 420 47.37 9.59 30.13
CA PRO A 420 46.19 9.11 29.45
C PRO A 420 46.49 8.62 28.03
N TYR A 421 45.59 7.80 27.52
CA TYR A 421 45.50 7.42 26.12
C TYR A 421 44.22 7.98 25.51
N TRP A 422 44.23 8.15 24.20
CA TRP A 422 43.10 8.62 23.42
C TRP A 422 42.76 7.65 22.31
N LEU A 423 41.47 7.41 22.08
CA LEU A 423 40.98 6.80 20.84
C LEU A 423 40.37 7.93 20.01
N VAL A 424 41.04 8.28 18.92
CA VAL A 424 40.64 9.31 17.96
C VAL A 424 39.84 8.66 16.84
N CYS A 425 38.74 9.29 16.42
CA CYS A 425 37.94 8.85 15.29
C CYS A 425 37.80 9.93 14.21
N GLN A 426 37.83 9.50 12.95
CA GLN A 426 37.53 10.32 11.77
C GLN A 426 36.49 9.61 10.91
N ILE A 427 35.42 10.31 10.56
CA ILE A 427 34.43 9.80 9.61
C ILE A 427 34.97 10.10 8.22
N GLU A 428 35.13 9.09 7.37
CA GLU A 428 35.39 9.33 5.96
C GLU A 428 34.12 9.96 5.35
N GLU A 429 34.17 11.24 5.02
CA GLU A 429 33.13 11.88 4.21
C GLU A 429 33.18 11.27 2.80
N THR A 430 32.20 10.42 2.49
CA THR A 430 31.88 10.01 1.11
C THR A 430 30.77 10.87 0.54
#